data_AF-M4DM17-F1
#
_entry.id   AF-M4DM17-F1
#
_cell.length_a   1.000
_cell.length_b   1.000
_cell.length_c   1.000
_cell.angle_alpha   90.00
_cell.angle_beta   90.00
_cell.angle_gamma   90.00
#
_symmetry.space_group_name_H-M   'P 1'
#
loop_
_entity.id
_entity.type
_entity.pdbx_description
1 polymer ?
#
loop_
_entity_poly.entity_id
_entity_poly.type
_entity_poly.pdbx_seq_one_letter_code
_entity_poly.pdbx_strand_id
1 'polypeptide(L)'
;MFFTVLNSVVVSIESMTVLKRYVLRLFMSIKYITANVVDKNNGRVVTTTSTVEHAVKNSLECGRTCNAKAAAILGEVLAMRLKVEGHQDGQGRGIHVDAKKEIEKKGFKSRTKVWAVINSVRNNGVTLILDDFNVDEDKYYRYRSDEGHQ
;
A
#
# COMPACT_ATOMS: atom_id res chain seq x y z
N MET A 1 8.19 53.00 5.58
CA MET A 1 6.80 52.67 5.98
C MET A 1 6.34 51.55 5.05
N PHE A 2 6.17 50.36 5.62
CA PHE A 2 5.40 49.18 5.17
C PHE A 2 5.62 48.52 3.78
N PHE A 3 6.14 47.29 3.92
CA PHE A 3 6.16 46.09 3.10
C PHE A 3 4.96 45.77 2.18
N THR A 4 5.29 45.22 1.01
CA THR A 4 4.59 44.21 0.16
C THR A 4 3.11 44.41 -0.21
N VAL A 5 2.87 44.64 -1.50
CA VAL A 5 1.57 44.41 -2.13
C VAL A 5 1.41 42.92 -2.43
N LEU A 6 0.38 42.34 -1.83
CA LEU A 6 -0.02 40.94 -1.90
C LEU A 6 -0.52 40.54 -3.30
N ASN A 7 -0.02 39.39 -3.76
CA ASN A 7 -0.78 38.24 -4.25
C ASN A 7 -2.19 38.50 -4.81
N SER A 8 -2.33 38.40 -6.13
CA SER A 8 -3.56 37.92 -6.79
C SER A 8 -3.26 37.41 -8.19
N VAL A 9 -2.24 36.55 -8.33
CA VAL A 9 -2.27 35.57 -9.41
C VAL A 9 -3.10 34.40 -8.88
N VAL A 10 -4.41 34.54 -9.01
CA VAL A 10 -5.33 33.40 -8.96
C VAL A 10 -4.97 32.55 -10.16
N VAL A 11 -3.95 31.69 -9.99
CA VAL A 11 -3.81 30.52 -10.83
C VAL A 11 -5.04 29.70 -10.51
N SER A 12 -6.05 29.78 -11.38
CA SER A 12 -7.12 28.80 -11.47
C SER A 12 -6.46 27.45 -11.78
N ILE A 13 -5.92 26.82 -10.75
CA ILE A 13 -5.67 25.39 -10.76
C ILE A 13 -7.07 24.81 -10.61
N GLU A 14 -7.79 24.71 -11.75
CA GLU A 14 -8.76 23.65 -11.93
C GLU A 14 -7.99 22.34 -11.73
N SER A 15 -7.76 22.01 -10.46
CA SER A 15 -7.23 20.73 -10.08
C SER A 15 -8.29 19.77 -10.55
N MET A 16 -8.03 19.06 -11.65
CA MET A 16 -8.68 17.78 -11.87
C MET A 16 -8.48 17.04 -10.56
N THR A 17 -9.52 17.01 -9.73
CA THR A 17 -9.48 16.32 -8.47
C THR A 17 -9.40 14.86 -8.87
N VAL A 18 -8.18 14.33 -9.00
CA VAL A 18 -7.99 12.92 -9.24
C VAL A 18 -8.65 12.25 -8.06
N LEU A 19 -9.80 11.62 -8.30
CA LEU A 19 -10.61 10.95 -7.29
C LEU A 19 -9.74 9.98 -6.47
N LYS A 20 -8.70 9.44 -7.12
CA LYS A 20 -7.70 8.52 -6.58
C LYS A 20 -6.35 9.21 -6.37
N ARG A 21 -6.23 10.08 -5.37
CA ARG A 21 -4.99 10.84 -5.13
C ARG A 21 -3.80 9.93 -4.78
N TYR A 22 -4.00 9.01 -3.83
CA TYR A 22 -2.96 8.07 -3.40
C TYR A 22 -3.24 6.68 -3.94
N VAL A 23 -2.24 6.06 -4.57
CA VAL A 23 -2.36 4.70 -5.11
C VAL A 23 -1.25 3.81 -4.58
N LEU A 24 -1.65 2.68 -4.00
CA LEU A 24 -0.73 1.62 -3.60
C LEU A 24 -0.37 0.77 -4.82
N ARG A 25 0.92 0.69 -5.12
CA ARG A 25 1.51 -0.17 -6.14
C ARG A 25 2.38 -1.21 -5.47
N LEU A 26 2.14 -2.47 -5.78
CA LEU A 26 2.94 -3.56 -5.29
C LEU A 26 3.90 -3.99 -6.39
N PHE A 27 5.09 -4.45 -6.02
CA PHE A 27 6.01 -5.13 -6.92
C PHE A 27 6.47 -6.40 -6.21
N MET A 28 6.25 -7.56 -6.83
CA MET A 28 6.61 -8.84 -6.24
C MET A 28 7.49 -9.59 -7.21
N SER A 29 8.71 -9.84 -6.76
CA SER A 29 9.67 -10.70 -7.44
C SER A 29 9.77 -12.03 -6.70
N ILE A 30 10.52 -12.97 -7.29
CA ILE A 30 10.87 -14.22 -6.62
C ILE A 30 11.65 -13.97 -5.32
N LYS A 31 12.47 -12.91 -5.28
CA LYS A 31 13.40 -12.64 -4.17
C LYS A 31 12.98 -11.53 -3.20
N TYR A 32 11.98 -10.71 -3.52
CA TYR A 32 11.59 -9.61 -2.64
C TYR A 32 10.21 -9.06 -3.00
N ILE A 33 9.61 -8.38 -2.02
CA ILE A 33 8.35 -7.67 -2.15
C ILE A 33 8.65 -6.19 -1.90
N THR A 34 8.07 -5.32 -2.71
CA THR A 34 8.13 -3.87 -2.56
C THR A 34 6.71 -3.30 -2.65
N ALA A 35 6.39 -2.36 -1.77
CA ALA A 35 5.14 -1.62 -1.78
C ALA A 35 5.43 -0.13 -1.83
N ASN A 36 4.84 0.55 -2.80
CA ASN A 36 5.00 1.98 -3.02
C ASN A 36 3.64 2.64 -2.97
N VAL A 37 3.51 3.70 -2.19
CA VAL A 37 2.36 4.60 -2.26
C VAL A 37 2.75 5.79 -3.11
N VAL A 38 2.00 6.04 -4.18
CA VAL A 38 2.28 7.11 -5.15
C VAL A 38 1.17 8.15 -5.09
N ASP A 39 1.53 9.42 -4.96
CA ASP A 39 0.61 10.54 -5.16
C ASP A 39 0.47 10.80 -6.66
N LYS A 40 -0.70 10.55 -7.23
CA LYS A 40 -0.99 10.78 -8.66
C LYS A 40 -1.01 12.27 -9.02
N ASN A 41 -1.29 13.16 -8.09
CA ASN A 41 -1.31 14.60 -8.37
C ASN A 41 0.10 15.14 -8.54
N ASN A 42 1.03 14.68 -7.70
CA ASN A 42 2.43 15.10 -7.75
C ASN A 42 3.31 14.18 -8.60
N GLY A 43 2.82 13.00 -8.99
CA GLY A 43 3.61 11.96 -9.66
C GLY A 43 4.76 11.41 -8.81
N ARG A 44 4.77 11.66 -7.50
CA ARG A 44 5.87 11.33 -6.60
C ARG A 44 5.50 10.12 -5.72
N VAL A 45 6.51 9.30 -5.42
CA VAL A 45 6.39 8.27 -4.39
C VAL A 45 6.36 8.93 -3.02
N VAL A 46 5.29 8.70 -2.28
CA VAL A 46 5.03 9.24 -0.93
C VAL A 46 5.84 8.43 0.06
N THR A 47 5.57 7.12 0.08
CA THR A 47 6.31 6.19 0.91
C THR A 47 6.60 4.91 0.15
N THR A 48 7.73 4.28 0.49
CA THR A 48 8.17 2.99 -0.05
C THR A 48 8.47 2.07 1.11
N THR A 49 8.20 0.78 0.95
CA THR A 49 8.69 -0.26 1.85
C THR A 49 9.08 -1.48 1.05
N SER A 50 10.24 -2.07 1.34
CA SER A 50 10.69 -3.30 0.69
C SER A 50 11.26 -4.31 1.68
N THR A 51 11.12 -5.60 1.38
CA THR A 51 11.71 -6.69 2.18
C THR A 51 13.24 -6.74 2.07
N VAL A 52 13.84 -5.98 1.16
CA VAL A 52 15.31 -5.84 1.07
C VAL A 52 15.88 -4.85 2.08
N GLU A 53 15.01 -4.01 2.66
CA GLU A 53 15.44 -3.04 3.66
C GLU A 53 15.99 -3.76 4.89
N HIS A 54 17.11 -3.30 5.41
CA HIS A 54 17.81 -3.95 6.52
C HIS A 54 16.92 -4.09 7.76
N ALA A 55 16.13 -3.05 8.06
CA ALA A 55 15.19 -3.05 9.18
C ALA A 55 14.11 -4.13 9.05
N VAL A 56 13.57 -4.32 7.83
CA VAL A 56 12.54 -5.33 7.57
C VAL A 56 13.17 -6.72 7.50
N LYS A 57 14.34 -6.85 6.87
CA LYS A 57 15.05 -8.11 6.67
C LYS A 57 15.41 -8.79 7.99
N ASN A 58 15.78 -8.01 9.01
CA ASN A 58 16.09 -8.55 10.35
C ASN A 58 14.85 -9.07 11.08
N SER A 59 13.66 -8.54 10.77
CA SER A 59 12.38 -9.04 11.29
C SER A 59 11.87 -10.30 10.56
N LEU A 60 12.55 -10.74 9.50
CA LEU A 60 12.17 -11.93 8.73
C LEU A 60 13.02 -13.14 9.16
N GLU A 61 12.53 -13.87 10.16
CA GLU A 61 13.24 -14.95 10.86
C GLU A 61 13.68 -16.14 9.98
N CYS A 62 13.13 -16.31 8.77
CA CYS A 62 13.41 -17.49 7.93
C CYS A 62 14.22 -17.22 6.65
N GLY A 63 14.78 -16.02 6.44
CA GLY A 63 15.52 -15.67 5.21
C GLY A 63 14.68 -15.68 3.92
N ARG A 64 13.42 -16.14 3.98
CA ARG A 64 12.43 -16.12 2.91
C ARG A 64 11.70 -14.76 2.91
N THR A 65 12.19 -13.88 2.06
CA THR A 65 11.70 -12.51 1.86
C THR A 65 10.43 -12.41 1.01
N CYS A 66 9.93 -13.50 0.42
CA CYS A 66 8.76 -13.49 -0.47
C CYS A 66 7.58 -14.33 0.03
N ASN A 67 7.40 -14.49 1.35
CA ASN A 67 6.27 -15.23 1.94
C ASN A 67 5.08 -14.33 2.26
N ALA A 68 3.90 -14.92 2.50
CA ALA A 68 2.71 -14.20 2.96
C ALA A 68 2.95 -13.48 4.31
N LYS A 69 3.68 -14.12 5.24
CA LYS A 69 4.13 -13.49 6.50
C LYS A 69 5.03 -12.27 6.26
N ALA A 70 5.97 -12.37 5.32
CA ALA A 70 6.84 -11.25 4.96
C ALA A 70 6.04 -10.09 4.32
N ALA A 71 5.04 -10.41 3.49
CA ALA A 71 4.10 -9.43 2.96
C ALA A 71 3.27 -8.75 4.07
N ALA A 72 2.86 -9.49 5.10
CA ALA A 72 2.14 -8.90 6.23
C ALA A 72 3.01 -7.92 7.01
N ILE A 73 4.24 -8.31 7.37
CA ILE A 73 5.21 -7.43 8.06
C ILE A 73 5.52 -6.19 7.20
N LEU A 74 5.71 -6.38 5.89
CA LEU A 74 5.92 -5.28 4.97
C LEU A 74 4.73 -4.31 4.94
N GLY A 75 3.50 -4.83 4.97
CA GLY A 75 2.28 -4.02 5.06
C GLY A 75 2.17 -3.24 6.38
N GLU A 76 2.64 -3.82 7.48
CA GLU A 76 2.65 -3.17 8.79
C GLU A 76 3.64 -2.00 8.80
N VAL A 77 4.88 -2.25 8.35
CA VAL A 77 5.92 -1.20 8.25
C VAL A 77 5.47 -0.07 7.31
N LEU A 78 4.84 -0.43 6.19
CA LEU A 78 4.26 0.56 5.27
C LEU A 78 3.18 1.41 5.96
N ALA A 79 2.28 0.77 6.70
CA ALA A 79 1.22 1.48 7.42
C ALA A 79 1.80 2.42 8.48
N MET A 80 2.77 1.96 9.26
CA MET A 80 3.47 2.81 10.24
C MET A 80 4.12 4.03 9.59
N ARG A 81 4.79 3.86 8.44
CA ARG A 81 5.38 4.99 7.69
C ARG A 81 4.32 5.99 7.24
N LEU A 82 3.20 5.51 6.72
CA LEU A 82 2.08 6.37 6.32
C LEU A 82 1.48 7.15 7.50
N LYS A 83 1.46 6.57 8.70
CA LYS A 83 1.03 7.27 9.92
C LYS A 83 1.99 8.37 10.32
N VAL A 84 3.29 8.07 10.33
CA VAL A 84 4.35 9.04 10.68
C VAL A 84 4.35 10.21 9.71
N GLU A 85 4.12 9.96 8.42
CA GLU A 85 4.00 11.01 7.39
C GLU A 85 2.64 11.74 7.40
N GLY A 86 1.66 11.29 8.19
CA GLY A 86 0.33 11.88 8.24
C GLY A 86 -0.54 11.62 7.01
N HIS A 87 -0.22 10.59 6.22
CA HIS A 87 -0.92 10.21 5.00
C HIS A 87 -1.83 8.98 5.15
N GLN A 88 -2.07 8.52 6.38
CA GLN A 88 -2.86 7.32 6.71
C GLN A 88 -4.28 7.32 6.13
N ASP A 89 -4.91 8.49 5.98
CA ASP A 89 -6.27 8.62 5.46
C ASP A 89 -6.31 9.05 3.98
N GLY A 90 -5.16 9.09 3.31
CA GLY A 90 -5.08 9.56 1.93
C GLY A 90 -5.70 10.95 1.75
N GLN A 91 -5.54 11.81 2.76
CA GLN A 91 -6.19 13.14 2.84
C GLN A 91 -7.74 13.08 2.83
N GLY A 92 -8.31 12.11 3.55
CA GLY A 92 -9.77 11.93 3.69
C GLY A 92 -10.41 11.17 2.52
N ARG A 93 -9.63 10.75 1.53
CA ARG A 93 -10.10 9.99 0.35
C ARG A 93 -9.59 8.55 0.33
N GLY A 94 -8.82 8.13 1.33
CA GLY A 94 -8.21 6.81 1.38
C GLY A 94 -7.11 6.58 0.34
N ILE A 95 -6.40 5.47 0.50
CA ILE A 95 -5.39 5.00 -0.45
C ILE A 95 -6.03 3.94 -1.33
N HIS A 96 -6.03 4.20 -2.63
CA HIS A 96 -6.63 3.32 -3.61
C HIS A 96 -5.70 2.17 -3.97
N VAL A 97 -6.27 0.97 -4.09
CA VAL A 97 -5.52 -0.23 -4.49
C VAL A 97 -6.28 -0.97 -5.60
N ASP A 98 -5.66 -1.04 -6.78
CA ASP A 98 -6.16 -1.83 -7.91
C ASP A 98 -5.73 -3.31 -7.76
N ALA A 99 -6.16 -3.98 -6.69
CA ALA A 99 -5.58 -5.29 -6.38
C ALA A 99 -5.94 -6.40 -7.40
N LYS A 100 -7.05 -6.28 -8.15
CA LYS A 100 -7.32 -7.13 -9.33
C LYS A 100 -6.22 -7.01 -10.39
N LYS A 101 -5.88 -5.77 -10.78
CA LYS A 101 -4.82 -5.48 -11.75
C LYS A 101 -3.45 -5.94 -11.28
N GLU A 102 -3.18 -5.82 -9.98
CA GLU A 102 -1.94 -6.29 -9.38
C GLU A 102 -1.83 -7.82 -9.38
N ILE A 103 -2.94 -8.54 -9.16
CA ILE A 103 -3.00 -10.01 -9.21
C ILE A 103 -2.90 -10.52 -10.65
N GLU A 104 -3.60 -9.89 -11.59
CA GLU A 104 -3.57 -10.26 -13.01
C GLU A 104 -2.16 -10.13 -13.60
N LYS A 105 -1.44 -9.05 -13.28
CA LYS A 105 -0.07 -8.82 -13.74
C LYS A 105 0.96 -9.81 -13.19
N LYS A 106 0.72 -10.36 -12.01
CA LYS A 106 1.71 -11.18 -11.26
C LYS A 106 1.33 -12.67 -11.17
N GLY A 107 0.15 -13.02 -11.64
CA GLY A 107 -0.37 -14.38 -11.63
C GLY A 107 -0.99 -14.81 -10.30
N PHE A 108 -1.79 -15.88 -10.35
CA PHE A 108 -2.65 -16.34 -9.25
C PHE A 108 -1.89 -16.68 -7.96
N LYS A 109 -0.64 -17.16 -8.07
CA LYS A 109 0.24 -17.48 -6.93
C LYS A 109 0.60 -16.25 -6.08
N SER A 110 0.46 -15.04 -6.62
CA SER A 110 0.73 -13.79 -5.91
C SER A 110 -0.48 -13.27 -5.12
N ARG A 111 -1.69 -13.82 -5.35
CA ARG A 111 -2.94 -13.38 -4.71
C ARG A 111 -2.82 -13.37 -3.19
N THR A 112 -2.31 -14.45 -2.61
CA THR A 112 -2.17 -14.58 -1.15
C THR A 112 -1.25 -13.51 -0.55
N LYS A 113 -0.16 -13.18 -1.26
CA LYS A 113 0.81 -12.17 -0.83
C LYS A 113 0.22 -10.77 -0.94
N VAL A 114 -0.53 -10.48 -2.01
CA VAL A 114 -1.20 -9.18 -2.22
C VAL A 114 -2.22 -8.94 -1.12
N TRP A 115 -3.07 -9.94 -0.84
CA TRP A 115 -4.05 -9.86 0.25
C TRP A 115 -3.40 -9.72 1.63
N ALA A 116 -2.28 -10.39 1.88
CA ALA A 116 -1.55 -10.24 3.14
C ALA A 116 -1.08 -8.79 3.37
N VAL A 117 -0.57 -8.10 2.33
CA VAL A 117 -0.22 -6.68 2.43
C VAL A 117 -1.45 -5.82 2.71
N ILE A 118 -2.53 -5.99 1.92
CA ILE A 118 -3.76 -5.19 2.04
C ILE A 118 -4.37 -5.35 3.44
N ASN A 119 -4.50 -6.58 3.91
CA ASN A 119 -5.08 -6.86 5.22
C ASN A 119 -4.22 -6.29 6.34
N SER A 120 -2.89 -6.40 6.25
CA SER A 120 -2.00 -5.83 7.24
C SER A 120 -2.11 -4.30 7.31
N VAL A 121 -2.13 -3.63 6.15
CA VAL A 121 -2.28 -2.17 6.10
C VAL A 121 -3.62 -1.72 6.66
N ARG A 122 -4.72 -2.41 6.31
CA ARG A 122 -6.07 -2.14 6.83
C ARG A 122 -6.15 -2.35 8.34
N ASN A 123 -5.64 -3.45 8.85
CA ASN A 123 -5.65 -3.77 10.29
C ASN A 123 -4.83 -2.78 11.10
N ASN A 124 -3.82 -2.16 10.48
CA ASN A 124 -3.05 -1.09 11.07
C ASN A 124 -3.74 0.28 10.99
N GLY A 125 -5.01 0.40 10.59
CA GLY A 125 -5.78 1.65 10.67
C GLY A 125 -5.51 2.64 9.54
N VAL A 126 -5.01 2.16 8.39
CA VAL A 126 -4.91 2.95 7.15
C VAL A 126 -6.17 2.72 6.32
N THR A 127 -6.80 3.81 5.87
CA THR A 127 -8.03 3.75 5.08
C THR A 127 -7.70 3.32 3.65
N LEU A 128 -7.98 2.05 3.30
CA LEU A 128 -7.77 1.49 1.96
C LEU A 128 -9.07 1.36 1.18
N ILE A 129 -9.10 1.92 -0.04
CA ILE A 129 -10.20 1.75 -1.00
C ILE A 129 -9.78 0.74 -2.07
N LEU A 130 -10.56 -0.32 -2.21
CA LEU A 130 -10.34 -1.33 -3.24
C LEU A 130 -11.19 -0.97 -4.46
N ASP A 131 -10.54 -0.67 -5.58
CA ASP A 131 -11.23 -0.07 -6.74
C ASP A 131 -12.05 -1.05 -7.58
N ASP A 132 -11.95 -2.36 -7.36
CA ASP A 132 -12.78 -3.35 -8.07
C ASP A 132 -12.69 -4.76 -7.45
N PHE A 133 -13.53 -5.05 -6.44
CA PHE A 133 -13.78 -6.42 -5.99
C PHE A 133 -15.27 -6.67 -5.86
N ASN A 134 -15.87 -7.17 -6.94
CA ASN A 134 -17.06 -8.05 -6.87
C ASN A 134 -16.56 -9.50 -6.76
N VAL A 135 -15.92 -9.86 -5.64
CA VAL A 135 -15.43 -11.23 -5.44
C VAL A 135 -15.85 -11.68 -4.05
N ASP A 136 -16.77 -12.66 -4.03
CA ASP A 136 -17.35 -13.33 -2.88
C ASP A 136 -16.34 -13.56 -1.74
N GLU A 137 -16.64 -12.97 -0.58
CA GLU A 137 -15.84 -12.97 0.65
C GLU A 137 -15.63 -14.37 1.28
N ASP A 138 -16.31 -15.41 0.80
CA ASP A 138 -16.49 -16.65 1.59
C ASP A 138 -15.39 -17.73 1.47
N LYS A 139 -14.37 -17.57 0.62
CA LYS A 139 -13.37 -18.66 0.42
C LYS A 139 -11.98 -18.42 1.03
N TYR A 140 -11.72 -17.27 1.64
CA TYR A 140 -10.36 -16.90 2.06
C TYR A 140 -9.98 -17.32 3.49
N TYR A 141 -10.95 -17.63 4.36
CA TYR A 141 -10.67 -18.05 5.74
C TYR A 141 -10.12 -19.48 5.88
N ARG A 142 -10.14 -20.30 4.81
CA ARG A 142 -9.77 -21.72 4.92
C ARG A 142 -8.27 -22.00 4.91
N TYR A 143 -7.43 -21.07 4.44
CA TYR A 143 -5.98 -21.32 4.31
C TYR A 143 -5.14 -21.00 5.56
N ARG A 144 -5.75 -20.47 6.63
CA ARG A 144 -5.04 -20.17 7.90
C ARG A 144 -5.01 -21.36 8.86
N SER A 145 -5.82 -22.40 8.63
CA SER A 145 -5.93 -23.53 9.57
C SER A 145 -5.00 -24.71 9.26
N ASP A 146 -4.34 -24.76 8.10
CA ASP A 146 -3.56 -25.94 7.70
C ASP A 146 -2.04 -25.84 7.95
N GLU A 147 -1.51 -24.70 8.41
CA GLU A 147 -0.07 -24.56 8.78
C GLU A 147 0.13 -24.52 10.31
N GLY A 148 -0.76 -25.17 11.05
CA GLY A 148 -0.72 -25.26 12.51
C GLY A 148 -0.79 -26.69 13.01
N HIS A 149 0.07 -27.58 12.51
CA HIS A 149 0.59 -28.75 13.24
C HIS A 149 1.73 -29.39 12.46
N GLN A 150 2.96 -29.12 12.89
CA GLN A 150 3.97 -30.16 13.08
C GLN A 150 4.95 -29.72 14.17
#